data_AF-A0A0C2G200-F1
#
_entry.id   AF-A0A0C2G200-F1
#
_cell.length_a   1.000
_cell.length_b   1.000
_cell.length_c   1.000
_cell.angle_alpha   90.00
_cell.angle_beta   90.00
_cell.angle_gamma   90.00
#
_symmetry.space_group_name_H-M   'P 1'
#
loop_
_entity.id
_entity.type
_entity.pdbx_description
1 polymer ?
#
loop_
_entity_poly.entity_id
_entity_poly.type
_entity_poly.pdbx_seq_one_letter_code
_entity_poly.pdbx_strand_id
1 'polypeptide(L)'
;NCPLAKHLALVSEQIREAIPREDFDGIAVIDFEEWRPLYQLNWGEKAVYKKESIRLVRQQYPTISEKSAEELAKKEFNAAAKKIFLSTIGLARQMRPYARWGFYGFPYCNYDAGNSESDMLCSEKFRRFNDEYV
;
A
#
# COMPACT_ATOMS: atom_id res chain seq x y z
N ASN A 1 13.47 4.22 2.61
CA ASN A 1 14.14 2.91 2.37
C ASN A 1 14.03 2.08 3.65
N CYS A 2 13.14 1.08 3.71
CA CYS A 2 12.81 0.31 4.93
C CYS A 2 13.11 -1.19 4.71
N PRO A 3 13.96 -1.83 5.52
CA PRO A 3 14.19 -3.27 5.41
C PRO A 3 12.93 -4.07 5.78
N LEU A 4 12.42 -4.87 4.84
CA LEU A 4 11.21 -5.67 5.02
C LEU A 4 11.25 -6.56 6.28
N ALA A 5 12.40 -7.14 6.59
CA ALA A 5 12.55 -8.00 7.77
C ALA A 5 12.27 -7.25 9.09
N LYS A 6 12.72 -5.99 9.20
CA LYS A 6 12.46 -5.16 10.39
C LYS A 6 10.98 -4.79 10.50
N HIS A 7 10.36 -4.45 9.37
CA HIS A 7 8.92 -4.20 9.30
C HIS A 7 8.12 -5.42 9.78
N LEU A 8 8.42 -6.61 9.25
CA LEU A 8 7.70 -7.84 9.61
C LEU A 8 7.93 -8.26 11.06
N ALA A 9 9.13 -8.03 11.61
CA ALA A 9 9.41 -8.27 13.02
C ALA A 9 8.48 -7.42 13.90
N LEU A 10 8.40 -6.12 13.64
CA LEU A 10 7.54 -5.20 14.38
C LEU A 10 6.05 -5.54 14.22
N VAL A 11 5.59 -5.83 13.00
CA VAL A 11 4.21 -6.28 12.75
C VAL A 11 3.90 -7.53 13.57
N SER A 12 4.84 -8.49 13.65
CA SER A 12 4.62 -9.71 14.43
C SER A 12 4.44 -9.43 15.92
N GLU A 13 5.18 -8.47 16.47
CA GLU A 13 5.07 -8.04 17.87
C GLU A 13 3.72 -7.37 18.11
N GLN A 14 3.34 -6.42 17.24
CA GLN A 14 2.06 -5.71 17.32
C GLN A 14 0.85 -6.65 17.22
N ILE A 15 0.90 -7.69 16.37
CA ILE A 15 -0.18 -8.68 16.28
C ILE A 15 -0.30 -9.51 17.56
N ARG A 16 0.84 -9.91 18.16
CA ARG A 16 0.82 -10.66 19.44
C ARG A 16 0.21 -9.83 20.56
N GLU A 17 0.51 -8.54 20.61
CA GLU A 17 -0.01 -7.61 21.60
C GLU A 17 -1.50 -7.32 21.38
N ALA A 18 -1.88 -6.95 20.15
CA ALA A 18 -3.24 -6.52 19.84
C ALA A 18 -4.25 -7.66 19.78
N ILE A 19 -3.83 -8.85 19.36
CA ILE A 19 -4.69 -10.04 19.24
C ILE A 19 -4.02 -11.20 19.97
N PRO A 20 -4.04 -11.27 21.31
CA PRO A 20 -3.32 -12.31 22.06
C PRO A 20 -3.80 -13.74 21.77
N ARG A 21 -5.09 -13.90 21.47
CA ARG A 21 -5.70 -15.19 21.13
C ARG A 21 -5.24 -15.67 19.74
N GLU A 22 -4.49 -16.77 19.70
CA GLU A 22 -4.06 -17.37 18.42
C GLU A 22 -5.23 -17.96 17.62
N ASP A 23 -6.29 -18.38 18.32
CA ASP A 23 -7.54 -18.91 17.76
C ASP A 23 -8.57 -17.82 17.41
N PHE A 24 -8.16 -16.55 17.38
CA PHE A 24 -9.06 -15.45 17.03
C PHE A 24 -9.65 -15.63 15.62
N ASP A 25 -10.97 -15.63 15.54
CA ASP A 25 -11.78 -15.89 14.35
C ASP A 25 -12.61 -14.68 13.90
N GLY A 26 -12.38 -13.51 14.50
CA GLY A 26 -13.07 -12.27 14.19
C GLY A 26 -12.57 -11.58 12.93
N ILE A 27 -12.95 -10.31 12.79
CA ILE A 27 -12.43 -9.41 11.75
C ILE A 27 -11.20 -8.71 12.30
N ALA A 28 -10.11 -8.71 11.53
CA ALA A 28 -8.88 -8.00 11.86
C ALA A 28 -8.54 -7.03 10.73
N VAL A 29 -8.39 -5.75 11.08
CA VAL A 29 -8.17 -4.67 10.11
C VAL A 29 -6.77 -4.14 10.28
N ILE A 30 -6.01 -4.09 9.18
CA ILE A 30 -4.71 -3.42 9.11
C ILE A 30 -4.97 -2.01 8.60
N ASP A 31 -4.73 -1.04 9.47
CA ASP A 31 -4.88 0.38 9.14
C ASP A 31 -3.52 0.96 8.73
N PHE A 32 -3.26 0.98 7.42
CA PHE A 32 -2.02 1.50 6.84
C PHE A 32 -2.38 2.55 5.80
N GLU A 33 -2.23 3.82 6.17
CA GLU A 33 -2.70 4.95 5.37
C GLU A 33 -1.61 5.93 4.96
N GLU A 34 -0.39 5.83 5.50
CA GLU A 34 0.67 6.83 5.27
C GLU A 34 0.95 7.02 3.78
N TRP A 35 0.99 5.93 3.01
CA TRP A 35 1.13 5.90 1.56
C TRP A 35 0.27 4.81 0.92
N ARG A 36 -0.02 4.97 -0.37
CA ARG A 36 -0.85 4.05 -1.15
C ARG A 36 0.01 3.12 -2.01
N PRO A 37 -0.38 1.86 -2.22
CA PRO A 37 0.49 0.87 -2.86
C PRO A 37 0.74 1.09 -4.35
N LEU A 38 -0.04 1.96 -5.01
CA LEU A 38 0.25 2.44 -6.37
C LEU A 38 0.80 3.86 -6.34
N TYR A 39 1.96 4.06 -6.94
CA TYR A 39 2.66 5.34 -7.09
C TYR A 39 1.74 6.47 -7.57
N GLN A 40 0.90 6.19 -8.58
CA GLN A 40 -0.02 7.17 -9.17
C GLN A 40 -1.11 7.67 -8.20
N LEU A 41 -1.41 6.90 -7.16
CA LEU A 41 -2.40 7.29 -6.15
C LEU A 41 -1.79 8.16 -5.04
N ASN A 42 -0.48 8.33 -4.98
CA ASN A 42 0.18 9.16 -3.96
C ASN A 42 0.18 10.65 -4.34
N TRP A 43 -1.01 11.24 -4.46
CA TRP A 43 -1.23 12.68 -4.68
C TRP A 43 -1.54 13.42 -3.37
N GLY A 44 -1.67 14.75 -3.45
CA GLY A 44 -1.88 15.62 -2.28
C GLY A 44 -0.67 15.60 -1.35
N GLU A 45 -0.89 15.52 -0.04
CA GLU A 45 0.18 15.44 0.96
C GLU A 45 1.09 14.21 0.76
N LYS A 46 0.55 13.14 0.16
CA LYS A 46 1.31 11.91 -0.16
C LYS A 46 2.24 12.06 -1.36
N ALA A 47 2.24 13.22 -2.05
CA ALA A 47 3.17 13.48 -3.14
C ALA A 47 4.65 13.45 -2.70
N VAL A 48 4.94 13.57 -1.40
CA VAL A 48 6.28 13.40 -0.84
C VAL A 48 6.89 12.05 -1.19
N TYR A 49 6.11 10.95 -1.21
CA TYR A 49 6.61 9.62 -1.55
C TYR A 49 7.02 9.52 -3.02
N LYS A 50 6.31 10.23 -3.92
CA LYS A 50 6.70 10.32 -5.33
C LYS A 50 8.03 11.06 -5.49
N LYS A 51 8.14 12.24 -4.87
CA LYS A 51 9.35 13.08 -4.91
C LYS A 51 10.57 12.34 -4.38
N GLU A 52 10.42 11.65 -3.25
CA GLU A 52 11.50 10.90 -2.64
C GLU A 52 11.90 9.68 -3.49
N SER A 53 10.95 9.00 -4.13
CA SER A 53 11.25 7.88 -5.04
C SER A 53 12.07 8.36 -6.26
N ILE A 54 11.71 9.50 -6.86
CA ILE A 54 12.49 10.11 -7.96
C ILE A 54 13.89 10.53 -7.47
N ARG A 55 13.98 11.13 -6.28
CA ARG A 55 15.26 11.55 -5.67
C ARG A 55 16.22 10.36 -5.52
N LEU A 56 15.72 9.23 -5.02
CA LEU A 56 16.50 8.00 -4.84
C LEU A 56 17.01 7.46 -6.19
N VAL A 57 16.15 7.42 -7.21
CA VAL A 57 16.55 7.01 -8.57
C VAL A 57 17.63 7.92 -9.14
N ARG A 58 17.48 9.25 -9.02
CA ARG A 58 18.50 10.20 -9.49
C ARG A 58 19.83 10.11 -8.74
N GLN A 59 19.78 9.78 -7.45
CA GLN A 59 21.00 9.54 -6.68
C GLN A 59 21.78 8.32 -7.20
N GLN A 60 21.07 7.30 -7.67
CA GLN A 60 21.68 6.11 -8.26
C GLN A 60 22.09 6.30 -9.73
N TYR A 61 21.34 7.10 -10.48
CA TYR A 61 21.56 7.36 -11.91
C TYR A 61 21.62 8.88 -12.19
N PRO A 62 22.75 9.56 -11.93
CA PRO A 62 22.82 11.03 -11.98
C PRO A 62 22.51 11.66 -13.34
N THR A 63 22.70 10.93 -14.44
CA THR A 63 22.50 11.41 -15.82
C THR A 63 21.16 10.99 -16.44
N ILE A 64 20.29 10.32 -15.67
CA ILE A 64 18.98 9.85 -16.16
C ILE A 64 18.08 11.04 -16.51
N SER A 65 17.31 10.92 -17.59
CA SER A 65 16.31 11.95 -17.93
C SER A 65 15.21 12.03 -16.86
N GLU A 66 14.55 13.18 -16.75
CA GLU A 66 13.41 13.37 -15.83
C GLU A 66 12.34 12.28 -16.01
N LYS A 67 11.93 12.07 -17.27
CA LYS A 67 10.92 11.08 -17.64
C LYS A 67 11.33 9.66 -17.28
N SER A 68 12.57 9.28 -17.59
CA SER A 68 13.08 7.95 -17.27
C SER A 68 13.23 7.74 -15.75
N ALA A 69 13.55 8.80 -15.00
CA ALA A 69 13.61 8.75 -13.54
C ALA A 69 12.23 8.48 -12.94
N GLU A 70 11.18 9.17 -13.43
CA GLU A 70 9.82 8.98 -12.94
C GLU A 70 9.28 7.57 -13.24
N GLU A 71 9.51 7.05 -14.45
CA GLU A 71 9.09 5.69 -14.80
C GLU A 71 9.80 4.63 -13.97
N LEU A 72 11.11 4.79 -13.74
CA LEU A 72 11.86 3.86 -12.88
C LEU A 72 11.40 3.96 -11.42
N ALA A 73 11.19 5.18 -10.91
CA ALA A 73 10.69 5.41 -9.55
C ALA A 73 9.31 4.79 -9.34
N LYS A 74 8.40 4.93 -10.32
CA LYS A 74 7.08 4.27 -10.32
C LYS A 74 7.21 2.76 -10.22
N LYS A 75 8.07 2.16 -11.06
CA LYS A 75 8.29 0.71 -11.09
C LYS A 75 8.84 0.19 -9.76
N GLU A 76 9.88 0.83 -9.24
CA GLU A 76 10.52 0.45 -7.98
C GLU A 76 9.58 0.63 -6.78
N PHE A 77 8.86 1.76 -6.72
CA PHE A 77 7.89 2.03 -5.67
C PHE A 77 6.77 0.98 -5.66
N ASN A 78 6.12 0.72 -6.80
CA ASN A 78 5.02 -0.24 -6.89
C ASN A 78 5.48 -1.66 -6.49
N ALA A 79 6.67 -2.07 -6.92
CA ALA A 79 7.22 -3.38 -6.56
C ALA A 79 7.50 -3.48 -5.05
N ALA A 80 8.10 -2.46 -4.44
CA ALA A 80 8.37 -2.43 -3.01
C ALA A 80 7.07 -2.38 -2.18
N ALA A 81 6.11 -1.56 -2.61
CA ALA A 81 4.79 -1.44 -2.00
C ALA A 81 4.02 -2.77 -2.02
N LYS A 82 3.92 -3.43 -3.19
CA LYS A 82 3.28 -4.75 -3.33
C LYS A 82 3.95 -5.76 -2.39
N LYS A 83 5.28 -5.76 -2.32
CA LYS A 83 6.02 -6.65 -1.41
C LYS A 83 5.69 -6.41 0.06
N ILE A 84 5.65 -5.14 0.51
CA ILE A 84 5.32 -4.80 1.91
C ILE A 84 3.89 -5.23 2.24
N PHE A 85 2.90 -4.83 1.43
CA PHE A 85 1.49 -5.12 1.69
C PHE A 85 1.22 -6.64 1.73
N LEU A 86 1.68 -7.38 0.71
CA LEU A 86 1.45 -8.83 0.63
C LEU A 86 2.18 -9.60 1.73
N SER A 87 3.42 -9.22 2.07
CA SER A 87 4.16 -9.89 3.15
C SER A 87 3.51 -9.61 4.51
N THR A 88 2.98 -8.40 4.72
CA THR A 88 2.33 -7.99 5.97
C THR A 88 1.05 -8.79 6.21
N ILE A 89 0.13 -8.81 5.23
CA ILE A 89 -1.12 -9.57 5.37
C ILE A 89 -0.87 -11.08 5.35
N GLY A 90 0.15 -11.55 4.63
CA GLY A 90 0.58 -12.94 4.63
C GLY A 90 1.05 -13.38 6.03
N LEU A 91 1.90 -12.60 6.67
CA LEU A 91 2.32 -12.83 8.06
C LEU A 91 1.14 -12.80 9.01
N ALA A 92 0.24 -11.83 8.88
CA ALA A 92 -0.92 -11.70 9.74
C ALA A 92 -1.84 -12.93 9.67
N ARG A 93 -2.10 -13.43 8.46
CA ARG A 93 -2.86 -14.67 8.22
C ARG A 93 -2.13 -15.91 8.75
N GLN A 94 -0.81 -15.96 8.68
CA GLN A 94 -0.05 -17.07 9.27
C GLN A 94 -0.17 -17.07 10.80
N MET A 95 -0.13 -15.89 11.43
CA MET A 95 -0.18 -15.77 12.90
C MET A 95 -1.58 -15.94 13.46
N ARG A 96 -2.62 -15.49 12.75
CA ARG A 96 -4.03 -15.62 13.14
C ARG A 96 -4.81 -16.24 11.98
N PRO A 97 -4.72 -17.57 11.80
CA PRO A 97 -5.24 -18.25 10.60
C PRO A 97 -6.76 -18.28 10.51
N TYR A 98 -7.46 -18.15 11.65
CA TYR A 98 -8.94 -18.14 11.68
C TYR A 98 -9.53 -16.73 11.49
N ALA A 99 -8.68 -15.69 11.58
CA ALA A 99 -9.12 -14.32 11.47
C ALA A 99 -9.36 -13.91 10.01
N ARG A 100 -10.35 -13.04 9.82
CA ARG A 100 -10.64 -12.42 8.53
C ARG A 100 -9.89 -11.10 8.42
N TRP A 101 -8.74 -11.16 7.74
CA TRP A 101 -7.84 -10.02 7.56
C TRP A 101 -8.20 -9.17 6.35
N GLY A 102 -8.13 -7.85 6.50
CA GLY A 102 -8.24 -6.89 5.40
C GLY A 102 -7.48 -5.59 5.70
N PHE A 103 -7.14 -4.84 4.65
CA PHE A 103 -6.65 -3.47 4.81
C PHE A 103 -7.81 -2.50 4.85
N TYR A 104 -7.78 -1.53 5.77
CA TYR A 104 -8.74 -0.44 5.78
C TYR A 104 -8.70 0.34 4.45
N GLY A 105 -9.87 0.71 3.94
CA GLY A 105 -10.01 1.55 2.74
C GLY A 105 -9.79 0.85 1.39
N PHE A 106 -9.47 -0.46 1.35
CA PHE A 106 -9.30 -1.20 0.09
C PHE A 106 -10.55 -2.00 -0.31
N PRO A 107 -10.89 -2.07 -1.61
CA PRO A 107 -10.29 -1.31 -2.71
C PRO A 107 -10.73 0.15 -2.71
N TYR A 108 -9.90 1.04 -3.30
CA TYR A 108 -10.29 2.44 -3.46
C TYR A 108 -11.32 2.59 -4.59
N CYS A 109 -12.32 3.43 -4.36
CA CYS A 109 -13.21 3.96 -5.40
C CYS A 109 -12.74 5.38 -5.78
N ASN A 110 -13.62 6.23 -6.33
CA ASN A 110 -13.32 7.66 -6.38
C ASN A 110 -13.16 8.16 -4.94
N TYR A 111 -12.13 8.96 -4.65
CA TYR A 111 -11.93 9.52 -3.30
C TYR A 111 -13.03 10.50 -2.90
N ASP A 112 -13.78 10.97 -3.88
CA ASP A 112 -14.95 11.83 -3.80
C ASP A 112 -16.27 11.08 -4.15
N ALA A 113 -16.23 9.75 -4.27
CA ALA A 113 -17.43 8.95 -4.55
C ALA A 113 -18.50 9.23 -3.48
N GLY A 114 -19.74 9.46 -3.92
CA GLY A 114 -20.85 9.82 -3.05
C GLY A 114 -20.95 11.31 -2.68
N ASN A 115 -20.04 12.17 -3.16
CA ASN A 115 -20.18 13.63 -3.01
C ASN A 115 -21.22 14.25 -3.96
N SER A 116 -21.65 13.53 -4.99
CA SER A 116 -22.80 13.88 -5.81
C SER A 116 -23.74 12.69 -5.99
N GLU A 117 -25.04 12.96 -6.07
CA GLU A 117 -26.06 11.91 -6.32
C GLU A 117 -25.86 11.21 -7.67
N SER A 118 -25.10 11.81 -8.58
CA SER A 118 -24.74 11.25 -9.88
C SER A 118 -23.49 10.36 -9.87
N ASP A 119 -22.68 10.36 -8.80
CA ASP A 119 -21.44 9.60 -8.71
C ASP A 119 -21.58 8.37 -7.79
N MET A 120 -22.45 7.44 -8.21
CA MET A 120 -22.69 6.17 -7.52
C MET A 120 -21.77 5.04 -7.97
N LEU A 121 -20.88 5.28 -8.95
CA LEU A 121 -20.02 4.26 -9.55
C LEU A 121 -18.55 4.64 -9.45
N CYS A 122 -17.70 3.68 -9.12
CA CYS A 122 -16.26 3.89 -9.23
C CYS A 122 -15.89 4.17 -10.68
N SER A 123 -15.16 5.25 -10.90
CA SER A 123 -14.68 5.64 -12.22
C SER A 123 -13.88 4.50 -12.84
N GLU A 124 -13.88 4.46 -14.17
CA GLU A 124 -13.07 3.49 -14.92
C GLU A 124 -11.59 3.55 -14.51
N LYS A 125 -11.08 4.74 -14.19
CA LYS A 125 -9.72 4.93 -13.70
C LYS A 125 -9.45 4.15 -12.41
N PHE A 126 -10.31 4.27 -11.39
CA PHE A 126 -10.12 3.56 -10.13
C PHE A 126 -10.36 2.05 -10.27
N ARG A 127 -11.29 1.63 -11.14
CA ARG A 127 -11.46 0.20 -11.47
C ARG A 127 -10.18 -0.39 -12.05
N ARG A 128 -9.56 0.27 -13.05
CA ARG A 128 -8.28 -0.16 -13.61
C ARG A 128 -7.15 -0.20 -12.57
N PHE A 129 -7.10 0.77 -11.67
CA PHE A 129 -6.12 0.74 -10.57
C PHE A 129 -6.36 -0.45 -9.62
N ASN A 130 -7.62 -0.82 -9.39
CA ASN A 130 -7.94 -1.97 -8.57
C ASN A 130 -7.50 -3.29 -9.23
N ASP A 131 -7.58 -3.37 -10.55
CA ASP A 131 -7.07 -4.50 -11.32
C ASP A 131 -5.54 -4.60 -11.30
N GLU A 132 -4.82 -3.48 -11.12
CA GLU A 132 -3.35 -3.45 -10.96
C GLU A 132 -2.87 -4.01 -9.60
N TYR A 133 -3.75 -4.12 -8.59
CA TYR A 133 -3.38 -4.71 -7.29
C TYR A 133 -3.23 -6.23 -7.34
N VAL A 134 -3.84 -6.88 -8.32
CA VAL A 134 -3.85 -8.35 -8.50
C VAL A 134 -2.45 -8.86 -8.85
#